data_AF-A0A6V7IBC3-F1
#
_entry.id   AF-A0A6V7IBC3-F1
#
_cell.length_a   1.000
_cell.length_b   1.000
_cell.length_c   1.000
_cell.angle_alpha   90.00
_cell.angle_beta   90.00
_cell.angle_gamma   90.00
#
_symmetry.space_group_name_H-M   'P 1'
#
loop_
_entity.id
_entity.type
_entity.pdbx_description
1 polymer ?
#
loop_
_entity_poly.entity_id
_entity_poly.type
_entity_poly.pdbx_seq_one_letter_code
_entity_poly.pdbx_strand_id
1 'polypeptide(L)'
;LAKLAETELEVKEMQITLEEMKPELEKAAIATSAMIEKIRTETLEAETTKKIAEAQEREASELKRINEAIRNEANVDLAQVKPMLEAAEASLRALNKGDITEVKALKRPPEGVVLVIEAMCIVNDIKPLKLPGKLPGEKIFDYWTPGSQLLADAGHFLRELENFDKARITEEMINKLKYYIDNPSFHPRKVLQVSKACHSLCLWLHAMYNWYFVNLKVKPKMEALKNAELSLIETENQLKEAMEKLRQVESGIKSLQENLNIEEDKKTRLETEKQLCEERMSRAVRLITGLADEQKRWLHSIEQIRVLYKNAVGDVLISSGGIAYLSTFTDIYRNKLFTSWKFSLIEHVPISDNCTLVAILGNSVQIQQWHIDGLPRDSLSVENIIISRNSNRWPLFIDPQRQANKWIKKT
;
A
#
# COMPACT_ATOMS: atom_id res chain seq x y z
N LEU A 1 7.64 18.20 -52.66
CA LEU A 1 8.33 16.89 -52.77
C LEU A 1 9.05 16.52 -51.47
N ALA A 2 9.97 17.35 -50.95
CA ALA A 2 10.68 17.05 -49.69
C ALA A 2 9.75 16.69 -48.51
N LYS A 3 8.71 17.49 -48.24
CA LYS A 3 7.73 17.20 -47.18
C LYS A 3 6.98 15.88 -47.35
N LEU A 4 6.71 15.44 -48.59
CA LEU A 4 6.06 14.15 -48.84
C LEU A 4 6.99 12.98 -48.48
N ALA A 5 8.27 13.10 -48.85
CA ALA A 5 9.29 12.10 -48.51
C ALA A 5 9.54 12.02 -46.98
N GLU A 6 9.51 13.16 -46.29
CA GLU A 6 9.57 13.22 -44.82
C GLU A 6 8.37 12.50 -44.19
N THR A 7 7.14 12.79 -44.64
CA THR A 7 5.95 12.10 -44.14
C THR A 7 5.97 10.60 -44.45
N GLU A 8 6.49 10.16 -45.60
CA GLU A 8 6.67 8.75 -45.91
C GLU A 8 7.65 8.04 -44.96
N LEU A 9 8.72 8.73 -44.55
CA LEU A 9 9.67 8.21 -43.56
C LEU A 9 9.04 8.13 -42.17
N GLU A 10 8.36 9.18 -41.71
CA GLU A 10 7.65 9.18 -40.43
C GLU A 10 6.60 8.05 -40.35
N VAL A 11 5.89 7.79 -41.45
CA VAL A 11 4.92 6.68 -41.52
C VAL A 11 5.60 5.32 -41.36
N LYS A 12 6.78 5.12 -41.97
CA LYS A 12 7.55 3.88 -41.80
C LYS A 12 8.04 3.72 -40.37
N GLU A 13 8.53 4.79 -39.74
CA GLU A 13 8.97 4.75 -38.34
C GLU A 13 7.80 4.42 -37.40
N MET A 14 6.66 5.09 -37.57
CA MET A 14 5.43 4.79 -36.81
C MET A 14 4.99 3.32 -36.97
N GLN A 15 5.13 2.76 -38.17
CA GLN A 15 4.79 1.36 -38.43
C GLN A 15 5.70 0.38 -37.68
N ILE A 16 7.01 0.67 -37.63
CA ILE A 16 7.98 -0.13 -36.85
C ILE A 16 7.63 -0.07 -35.36
N THR A 17 7.40 1.14 -34.82
CA THR A 17 7.01 1.31 -33.41
C THR A 17 5.71 0.55 -33.10
N LEU A 18 4.73 0.55 -34.00
CA LEU A 18 3.49 -0.20 -33.81
C LEU A 18 3.72 -1.72 -33.76
N GLU A 19 4.63 -2.23 -34.59
CA GLU A 19 5.01 -3.64 -34.62
C GLU A 19 5.69 -4.07 -33.31
N GLU A 20 6.54 -3.19 -32.75
CA GLU A 20 7.24 -3.41 -31.47
C GLU A 20 6.30 -3.33 -30.26
N MET A 21 5.29 -2.46 -30.29
CA MET A 21 4.33 -2.29 -29.18
C MET A 21 3.35 -3.48 -29.04
N LYS A 22 3.02 -4.17 -30.13
CA LYS A 22 2.10 -5.34 -30.09
C LYS A 22 2.54 -6.44 -29.11
N PRO A 23 3.77 -6.99 -29.18
CA PRO A 23 4.20 -8.04 -28.25
C PRO A 23 4.35 -7.53 -26.82
N GLU A 24 4.66 -6.25 -26.60
CA GLU A 24 4.72 -5.68 -25.25
C GLU A 24 3.34 -5.64 -24.59
N LEU A 25 2.31 -5.23 -25.33
CA LEU A 25 0.93 -5.23 -24.87
C LEU A 25 0.42 -6.64 -24.56
N GLU A 26 0.77 -7.63 -25.39
CA GLU A 26 0.39 -9.02 -25.16
C GLU A 26 1.07 -9.59 -23.90
N LYS A 27 2.37 -9.34 -23.73
CA LYS A 27 3.10 -9.72 -22.51
C LYS A 27 2.52 -9.06 -21.27
N ALA A 28 2.21 -7.76 -21.34
CA ALA A 28 1.57 -7.02 -20.25
C ALA A 28 0.20 -7.62 -19.91
N ALA A 29 -0.64 -7.90 -20.91
CA ALA A 29 -1.95 -8.50 -20.70
C ALA A 29 -1.88 -9.89 -20.04
N ILE A 30 -0.95 -10.74 -20.48
CA ILE A 30 -0.71 -12.06 -19.87
C ILE A 30 -0.24 -11.89 -18.42
N ALA A 31 0.72 -11.01 -18.16
CA ALA A 31 1.23 -10.74 -16.81
C ALA A 31 0.13 -10.22 -15.87
N THR A 32 -0.68 -9.25 -16.31
CA THR A 32 -1.84 -8.74 -15.56
C THR A 32 -2.83 -9.86 -15.25
N SER A 33 -3.16 -10.72 -16.22
CA SER A 33 -4.11 -11.83 -16.01
C SER A 33 -3.59 -12.86 -14.98
N ALA A 34 -2.30 -13.20 -15.04
CA ALA A 34 -1.67 -14.09 -14.07
C ALA A 34 -1.64 -13.48 -12.66
N MET A 35 -1.42 -12.17 -12.57
CA MET A 35 -1.44 -11.43 -11.32
C MET A 35 -2.83 -11.39 -10.68
N ILE A 36 -3.88 -11.17 -11.49
CA ILE A 36 -5.28 -11.20 -11.03
C ILE A 36 -5.63 -12.57 -10.46
N GLU A 37 -5.27 -13.66 -11.15
CA GLU A 37 -5.51 -15.01 -10.62
C GLU A 37 -4.75 -15.27 -9.32
N LYS A 38 -3.49 -14.81 -9.22
CA LYS A 38 -2.70 -14.93 -8.00
C LYS A 38 -3.34 -14.16 -6.82
N ILE A 39 -3.79 -12.92 -7.05
CA ILE A 39 -4.51 -12.13 -6.05
C ILE A 39 -5.79 -12.86 -5.63
N ARG A 40 -6.53 -13.45 -6.58
CA ARG A 40 -7.75 -14.21 -6.28
C ARG A 40 -7.47 -15.41 -5.38
N THR A 41 -6.41 -16.19 -5.67
CA THR A 41 -6.03 -17.34 -4.84
C THR A 41 -5.58 -16.90 -3.46
N GLU A 42 -4.72 -15.89 -3.36
CA GLU A 42 -4.23 -15.39 -2.07
C GLU A 42 -5.35 -14.74 -1.23
N THR A 43 -6.31 -14.07 -1.87
CA THR A 43 -7.48 -13.51 -1.19
C THR A 43 -8.35 -14.60 -0.57
N LEU A 44 -8.53 -15.72 -1.29
CA LEU A 44 -9.30 -16.86 -0.79
C LEU A 44 -8.57 -17.53 0.39
N GLU A 45 -7.25 -17.67 0.32
CA GLU A 45 -6.42 -18.14 1.44
C GLU A 45 -6.49 -17.18 2.64
N ALA A 46 -6.47 -15.86 2.41
CA ALA A 46 -6.63 -14.85 3.45
C ALA A 46 -7.97 -14.96 4.16
N GLU A 47 -9.07 -15.15 3.43
CA GLU A 47 -10.40 -15.34 4.01
C GLU A 47 -10.47 -16.60 4.88
N THR A 48 -9.86 -17.70 4.44
CA THR A 48 -9.81 -18.93 5.26
C THR A 48 -8.99 -18.73 6.52
N THR A 49 -7.83 -18.07 6.42
CA THR A 49 -6.94 -17.75 7.55
C THR A 49 -7.63 -16.81 8.54
N LYS A 50 -8.36 -15.81 8.04
CA LYS A 50 -9.15 -14.89 8.85
C LYS A 50 -10.23 -15.61 9.65
N LYS A 51 -10.97 -16.54 9.05
CA LYS A 51 -11.96 -17.35 9.78
C LYS A 51 -11.34 -18.19 10.89
N ILE A 52 -10.13 -18.71 10.68
CA ILE A 52 -9.38 -19.45 11.71
C ILE A 52 -8.98 -18.51 12.85
N ALA A 53 -8.42 -17.33 12.53
CA ALA A 53 -8.03 -16.33 13.52
C ALA A 53 -9.23 -15.84 14.34
N GLU A 54 -10.39 -15.57 13.72
CA GLU A 54 -11.63 -15.18 14.40
C GLU A 54 -12.21 -16.30 15.30
N ALA A 55 -11.98 -17.57 14.95
CA ALA A 55 -12.36 -18.69 15.81
C ALA A 55 -11.43 -18.80 17.03
N GLN A 56 -10.12 -18.69 16.83
CA GLN A 56 -9.13 -18.70 17.90
C GLN A 56 -9.24 -17.50 18.83
N GLU A 57 -9.60 -16.32 18.31
CA GLU A 57 -9.84 -15.12 19.12
C GLU A 57 -11.02 -15.32 20.07
N ARG A 58 -12.11 -15.93 19.57
CA ARG A 58 -13.27 -16.28 20.39
C ARG A 58 -12.92 -17.28 21.48
N GLU A 59 -12.15 -18.31 21.14
CA GLU A 59 -11.68 -19.32 22.09
C GLU A 59 -10.77 -18.69 23.17
N ALA A 60 -9.81 -17.86 22.79
CA ALA A 60 -8.95 -17.14 23.71
C ALA A 60 -9.74 -16.19 24.62
N SER A 61 -10.75 -15.51 24.09
CA SER A 61 -11.63 -14.62 24.88
C SER A 61 -12.46 -15.38 25.92
N GLU A 62 -13.05 -16.51 25.53
CA GLU A 62 -13.78 -17.41 26.43
C GLU A 62 -12.87 -17.96 27.53
N LEU A 63 -11.69 -18.47 27.17
CA LEU A 63 -10.70 -18.98 28.13
C LEU A 63 -10.21 -17.90 29.09
N LYS A 64 -9.97 -16.68 28.59
CA LYS A 64 -9.60 -15.54 29.42
C LYS A 64 -10.67 -15.19 30.44
N ARG A 65 -11.95 -15.18 30.02
CA ARG A 65 -13.08 -14.94 30.93
C ARG A 65 -13.17 -16.01 32.01
N ILE A 66 -12.99 -17.28 31.66
CA ILE A 66 -12.99 -18.40 32.61
C ILE A 66 -11.81 -18.27 33.58
N ASN A 67 -10.62 -17.95 33.08
CA ASN A 67 -9.42 -17.77 33.89
C ASN A 67 -9.59 -16.61 34.90
N GLU A 68 -10.13 -15.47 34.45
CA GLU A 68 -10.44 -14.33 35.31
C GLU A 68 -11.48 -14.68 36.38
N ALA A 69 -12.50 -15.46 36.05
CA ALA A 69 -13.48 -15.93 37.03
C ALA A 69 -12.84 -16.83 38.10
N ILE A 70 -12.03 -17.82 37.71
CA ILE A 70 -11.31 -18.71 38.64
C ILE A 70 -10.34 -17.90 39.52
N ARG A 71 -9.61 -16.95 38.93
CA ARG A 71 -8.70 -16.06 39.65
C ARG A 71 -9.44 -15.22 40.69
N ASN A 72 -10.58 -14.65 40.31
CA ASN A 72 -11.40 -13.84 41.21
C ASN A 72 -11.94 -14.68 42.37
N GLU A 73 -12.44 -15.88 42.11
CA GLU A 73 -12.90 -16.78 43.17
C GLU A 73 -11.77 -17.18 44.13
N ALA A 74 -10.60 -17.55 43.62
CA ALA A 74 -9.44 -17.89 44.44
C ALA A 74 -8.98 -16.70 45.30
N ASN A 75 -9.00 -15.49 44.73
CA ASN A 75 -8.65 -14.27 45.45
C ASN A 75 -9.68 -13.88 46.51
N VAL A 76 -10.98 -14.07 46.25
CA VAL A 76 -12.04 -13.84 47.24
C VAL A 76 -11.87 -14.77 48.44
N ASP A 77 -11.65 -16.07 48.19
CA ASP A 77 -11.44 -17.05 49.26
C ASP A 77 -10.15 -16.74 50.05
N LEU A 78 -9.07 -16.35 49.38
CA LEU A 78 -7.83 -15.91 50.04
C LEU A 78 -8.01 -14.61 50.85
N ALA A 79 -8.78 -13.66 50.34
CA ALA A 79 -9.01 -12.37 50.99
C ALA A 79 -9.80 -12.49 52.31
N GLN A 80 -10.57 -13.57 52.50
CA GLN A 80 -11.29 -13.82 53.76
C GLN A 80 -10.34 -14.06 54.94
N VAL A 81 -9.17 -14.68 54.70
CA VAL A 81 -8.28 -15.12 55.78
C VAL A 81 -7.00 -14.29 55.89
N LYS A 82 -6.59 -13.60 54.82
CA LYS A 82 -5.50 -12.62 54.86
C LYS A 82 -5.57 -11.63 56.05
N PRO A 83 -6.69 -10.93 56.30
CA PRO A 83 -6.75 -9.97 57.40
C PRO A 83 -6.66 -10.64 58.78
N MET A 84 -7.20 -11.86 58.92
CA MET A 84 -7.13 -12.63 60.16
C MET A 84 -5.71 -13.11 60.45
N LEU A 85 -4.97 -13.51 59.41
CA LEU A 85 -3.57 -13.88 59.50
C LEU A 85 -2.68 -12.68 59.80
N GLU A 86 -2.87 -11.56 59.10
CA GLU A 86 -2.10 -10.34 59.31
C GLU A 86 -2.32 -9.79 60.72
N ALA A 87 -3.56 -9.82 61.22
CA ALA A 87 -3.88 -9.45 62.59
C ALA A 87 -3.20 -10.39 63.62
N ALA A 88 -3.18 -11.68 63.35
CA ALA A 88 -2.49 -12.66 64.20
C ALA A 88 -0.96 -12.48 64.20
N GLU A 89 -0.35 -12.32 63.02
CA GLU A 89 1.09 -12.12 62.85
C GLU A 89 1.54 -10.78 63.46
N ALA A 90 0.75 -9.71 63.32
CA ALA A 90 0.98 -8.44 64.00
C ALA A 90 0.89 -8.56 65.53
N SER A 91 -0.09 -9.31 66.03
CA SER A 91 -0.25 -9.57 67.47
C SER A 91 0.88 -10.43 68.04
N LEU A 92 1.45 -11.35 67.24
CA LEU A 92 2.62 -12.15 67.61
C LEU A 92 3.90 -11.30 67.64
N ARG A 93 4.12 -10.42 66.64
CA ARG A 93 5.27 -9.51 66.61
C ARG A 93 5.28 -8.48 67.75
N ALA A 94 4.11 -8.19 68.32
CA ALA A 94 3.97 -7.35 69.49
C ALA A 94 4.37 -8.05 70.81
N LEU A 95 4.58 -9.37 70.81
CA LEU A 95 5.02 -10.12 71.99
C LEU A 95 6.52 -9.97 72.24
N ASN A 96 6.89 -9.73 73.49
CA ASN A 96 8.29 -9.73 73.92
C ASN A 96 8.61 -10.99 74.74
N LYS A 97 9.91 -11.25 74.96
CA LYS A 97 10.39 -12.42 75.74
C LYS A 97 9.88 -12.41 77.18
N GLY A 98 9.66 -11.23 77.75
CA GLY A 98 9.14 -11.02 79.10
C GLY A 98 7.72 -11.56 79.26
N ASP A 99 6.84 -11.27 78.29
CA ASP A 99 5.44 -11.70 78.32
C ASP A 99 5.31 -13.23 78.30
N ILE A 100 6.23 -13.93 77.62
CA ILE A 100 6.28 -15.40 77.59
C ILE A 100 6.82 -15.97 78.91
N THR A 101 7.82 -15.33 79.52
CA THR A 101 8.34 -15.74 80.83
C THR A 101 7.31 -15.53 81.96
N GLU A 102 6.43 -14.54 81.84
CA GLU A 102 5.34 -14.29 82.79
C GLU A 102 4.31 -15.42 82.77
N VAL A 103 3.90 -15.88 81.58
CA VAL A 103 2.98 -17.02 81.43
C VAL A 103 3.57 -18.31 82.01
N LYS A 104 4.88 -18.53 81.85
CA LYS A 104 5.57 -19.69 82.45
C LYS A 104 5.65 -19.62 83.98
N ALA A 105 5.80 -18.43 84.56
CA ALA A 105 5.96 -18.24 86.00
C ALA A 105 4.67 -18.49 86.81
N LEU A 106 3.52 -18.69 86.14
CA LEU A 106 2.24 -18.97 86.78
C LEU A 106 2.23 -20.36 87.44
N LYS A 107 2.24 -20.40 88.78
CA LYS A 107 2.17 -21.66 89.56
C LYS A 107 0.79 -22.33 89.52
N ARG A 108 -0.27 -21.56 89.24
CA ARG A 108 -1.66 -22.03 89.07
C ARG A 108 -2.31 -21.23 87.94
N PRO A 109 -2.15 -21.65 86.67
CA PRO A 109 -2.70 -20.93 85.53
C PRO A 109 -4.25 -20.93 85.55
N PRO A 110 -4.90 -19.82 85.18
CA PRO A 110 -6.33 -19.79 84.90
C PRO A 110 -6.72 -20.72 83.75
N GLU A 111 -7.96 -21.20 83.74
CA GLU A 111 -8.46 -22.18 82.76
C GLU A 111 -8.19 -21.75 81.30
N GLY A 112 -8.42 -20.48 80.95
CA GLY A 112 -8.15 -19.98 79.61
C GLY A 112 -6.67 -20.00 79.20
N VAL A 113 -5.74 -19.87 80.16
CA VAL A 113 -4.30 -19.96 79.90
C VAL A 113 -3.86 -21.41 79.69
N VAL A 114 -4.42 -22.34 80.47
CA VAL A 114 -4.19 -23.77 80.28
C VAL A 114 -4.62 -24.17 78.88
N LEU A 115 -5.86 -23.90 78.49
CA LEU A 115 -6.41 -24.29 77.17
C LEU A 115 -5.59 -23.73 75.99
N VAL A 116 -5.05 -22.51 76.08
CA VAL A 116 -4.16 -21.91 75.06
C VAL A 116 -2.84 -22.66 74.95
N ILE A 117 -2.23 -23.03 76.07
CA ILE A 117 -0.98 -23.78 76.06
C ILE A 117 -1.20 -25.22 75.58
N GLU A 118 -2.33 -25.85 75.94
CA GLU A 118 -2.68 -27.18 75.42
C GLU A 118 -2.88 -27.17 73.90
N ALA A 119 -3.61 -26.19 73.38
CA ALA A 119 -3.82 -26.02 71.95
C ALA A 119 -2.51 -25.71 71.22
N MET A 120 -1.59 -24.94 71.81
CA MET A 120 -0.24 -24.72 71.29
C MET A 120 0.61 -25.99 71.27
N CYS A 121 0.50 -26.86 72.28
CA CYS A 121 1.19 -28.15 72.29
C CYS A 121 0.69 -29.09 71.18
N ILE A 122 -0.61 -29.03 70.87
CA ILE A 122 -1.21 -29.82 69.78
C ILE A 122 -0.69 -29.36 68.41
N VAL A 123 -0.55 -28.05 68.18
CA VAL A 123 -0.02 -27.50 66.92
C VAL A 123 1.48 -27.79 66.73
N ASN A 124 2.24 -27.86 67.81
CA ASN A 124 3.68 -28.17 67.77
C ASN A 124 3.99 -29.69 67.89
N ASP A 125 2.96 -30.55 67.79
CA ASP A 125 3.08 -32.02 67.90
C ASP A 125 3.76 -32.54 69.18
N ILE A 126 3.55 -31.85 70.31
CA ILE A 126 4.13 -32.22 71.60
C ILE A 126 3.19 -33.19 72.31
N LYS A 127 3.70 -34.40 72.58
CA LYS A 127 2.92 -35.46 73.24
C LYS A 127 2.61 -35.09 74.70
N PRO A 128 1.38 -35.34 75.18
CA PRO A 128 1.01 -35.10 76.57
C PRO A 128 1.74 -36.04 77.52
N LEU A 129 1.98 -35.58 78.75
CA LEU A 129 2.41 -36.43 79.85
C LEU A 129 1.21 -37.25 80.36
N LYS A 130 1.34 -38.57 80.44
CA LYS A 130 0.25 -39.45 80.92
C LYS A 130 0.32 -39.53 82.44
N LEU A 131 -0.61 -38.88 83.14
CA LEU A 131 -0.74 -38.98 84.60
C LEU A 131 -1.87 -39.94 84.99
N PRO A 132 -1.73 -40.70 86.09
CA PRO A 132 -2.81 -41.52 86.63
C PRO A 132 -3.92 -40.64 87.20
N GLY A 133 -5.16 -40.86 86.77
CA GLY A 133 -6.34 -40.14 87.23
C GLY A 133 -6.80 -40.53 88.63
N LYS A 134 -7.86 -39.88 89.12
CA LYS A 134 -8.41 -40.12 90.48
C LYS A 134 -9.22 -41.42 90.57
N LEU A 135 -9.60 -42.03 89.45
CA LEU A 135 -10.21 -43.37 89.38
C LEU A 135 -9.23 -44.42 88.83
N PRO A 136 -9.29 -45.69 89.28
CA PRO A 136 -8.46 -46.76 88.74
C PRO A 136 -8.72 -46.96 87.24
N GLY A 137 -7.71 -46.69 86.40
CA GLY A 137 -7.77 -46.87 84.94
C GLY A 137 -7.96 -45.58 84.12
N GLU A 138 -8.23 -44.45 84.76
CA GLU A 138 -8.33 -43.15 84.08
C GLU A 138 -6.93 -42.57 83.79
N LYS A 139 -6.67 -42.20 82.54
CA LYS A 139 -5.41 -41.57 82.13
C LYS A 139 -5.68 -40.10 81.83
N ILE A 140 -5.18 -39.21 82.68
CA ILE A 140 -5.25 -37.76 82.45
C ILE A 140 -4.07 -37.39 81.57
N PHE A 141 -4.36 -36.77 80.43
CA PHE A 141 -3.33 -36.24 79.54
C PHE A 141 -3.00 -34.82 79.98
N ASP A 142 -1.87 -34.66 80.66
CA ASP A 142 -1.37 -33.34 81.07
C ASP A 142 -0.53 -32.72 79.96
N TYR A 143 -1.07 -31.68 79.35
CA TYR A 143 -0.42 -30.87 78.34
C TYR A 143 0.25 -29.62 78.94
N TRP A 144 -0.02 -29.27 80.20
CA TRP A 144 0.58 -28.12 80.87
C TRP A 144 2.06 -28.34 81.19
N THR A 145 2.43 -29.51 81.68
CA THR A 145 3.84 -29.81 82.01
C THR A 145 4.75 -29.79 80.77
N PRO A 146 4.40 -30.45 79.65
CA PRO A 146 5.16 -30.32 78.39
C PRO A 146 5.08 -28.91 77.76
N GLY A 147 3.94 -28.21 77.88
CA GLY A 147 3.76 -26.86 77.36
C GLY A 147 4.55 -25.79 78.12
N SER A 148 4.67 -25.91 79.44
CA SER A 148 5.53 -25.04 80.26
C SER A 148 7.01 -25.22 79.91
N GLN A 149 7.41 -26.44 79.50
CA GLN A 149 8.74 -26.73 78.99
C GLN A 149 8.97 -26.14 77.60
N LEU A 150 7.96 -26.09 76.73
CA LEU A 150 8.03 -25.40 75.44
C LEU A 150 8.28 -23.90 75.60
N LEU A 151 7.66 -23.28 76.61
CA LEU A 151 7.86 -21.87 76.96
C LEU A 151 9.20 -21.60 77.68
N ALA A 152 10.04 -22.62 77.91
CA ALA A 152 11.32 -22.46 78.61
C ALA A 152 12.35 -21.67 77.80
N ASP A 153 12.34 -21.81 76.48
CA ASP A 153 13.13 -21.00 75.56
C ASP A 153 12.20 -20.04 74.79
N ALA A 154 11.84 -18.94 75.45
CA ALA A 154 10.97 -17.90 74.89
C ALA A 154 11.51 -17.30 73.58
N GLY A 155 12.85 -17.30 73.38
CA GLY A 155 13.47 -16.77 72.17
C GLY A 155 13.36 -17.73 70.99
N HIS A 156 13.54 -19.04 71.23
CA HIS A 156 13.31 -20.06 70.22
C HIS A 156 11.84 -20.17 69.83
N PHE A 157 10.95 -20.22 70.83
CA PHE A 157 9.51 -20.36 70.61
C PHE A 157 8.92 -19.24 69.74
N LEU A 158 9.27 -17.97 69.99
CA LEU A 158 8.79 -16.86 69.16
C LEU A 158 9.30 -16.94 67.70
N ARG A 159 10.55 -17.35 67.49
CA ARG A 159 11.11 -17.55 66.13
C ARG A 159 10.46 -18.72 65.40
N GLU A 160 10.12 -19.78 66.12
CA GLU A 160 9.44 -20.96 65.60
C GLU A 160 8.00 -20.64 65.20
N LEU A 161 7.32 -19.77 65.95
CA LEU A 161 5.99 -19.26 65.58
C LEU A 161 6.02 -18.31 64.38
N GLU A 162 7.02 -17.43 64.29
CA GLU A 162 7.18 -16.52 63.16
C GLU A 162 7.53 -17.27 61.86
N ASN A 163 8.32 -18.34 61.96
CA ASN A 163 8.69 -19.20 60.82
C ASN A 163 7.88 -20.50 60.76
N PHE A 164 6.69 -20.52 61.36
CA PHE A 164 5.90 -21.75 61.42
C PHE A 164 5.45 -22.15 60.03
N ASP A 165 5.82 -23.38 59.63
CA ASP A 165 5.38 -23.93 58.36
C ASP A 165 3.91 -24.32 58.45
N LYS A 166 3.06 -23.48 57.85
CA LYS A 166 1.61 -23.63 57.81
C LYS A 166 1.19 -24.96 57.16
N ALA A 167 2.06 -25.61 56.37
CA ALA A 167 1.80 -26.93 55.78
C ALA A 167 1.90 -28.11 56.77
N ARG A 168 2.45 -27.90 57.98
CA ARG A 168 2.57 -28.94 59.02
C ARG A 168 1.26 -29.26 59.74
N ILE A 169 0.24 -28.41 59.59
CA ILE A 169 -1.07 -28.60 60.22
C ILE A 169 -1.80 -29.75 59.51
N THR A 170 -1.95 -30.88 60.20
CA THR A 170 -2.67 -32.05 59.70
C THR A 170 -4.15 -32.03 60.11
N GLU A 171 -4.98 -32.83 59.41
CA GLU A 171 -6.40 -32.97 59.72
C GLU A 171 -6.64 -33.48 61.16
N GLU A 172 -5.76 -34.36 61.65
CA GLU A 172 -5.80 -34.87 63.02
C GLU A 172 -5.58 -33.77 64.08
N MET A 173 -4.69 -32.81 63.81
CA MET A 173 -4.43 -31.67 64.70
C MET A 173 -5.62 -30.71 64.71
N ILE A 174 -6.22 -30.43 63.55
CA ILE A 174 -7.38 -29.54 63.42
C ILE A 174 -8.62 -30.11 64.10
N ASN A 175 -8.86 -31.43 63.98
CA ASN A 175 -9.96 -32.09 64.68
C ASN A 175 -9.82 -32.01 66.20
N LYS A 176 -8.59 -32.10 66.72
CA LYS A 176 -8.32 -31.89 68.16
C LYS A 176 -8.50 -30.42 68.56
N LEU A 177 -8.05 -29.48 67.72
CA LEU A 177 -8.19 -28.03 67.97
C LEU A 177 -9.65 -27.55 67.95
N LYS A 178 -10.53 -28.20 67.16
CA LYS A 178 -11.96 -27.89 67.11
C LYS A 178 -12.61 -27.91 68.50
N TYR A 179 -12.29 -28.90 69.33
CA TYR A 179 -12.80 -29.01 70.70
C TYR A 179 -12.44 -27.80 71.58
N TYR A 180 -11.27 -27.20 71.34
CA TYR A 180 -10.81 -26.00 72.05
C TYR A 180 -11.44 -24.73 71.47
N ILE A 181 -11.55 -24.61 70.15
CA ILE A 181 -12.10 -23.43 69.47
C ILE A 181 -13.59 -23.26 69.74
N ASP A 182 -14.34 -24.37 69.83
CA ASP A 182 -15.77 -24.36 70.16
C ASP A 182 -16.02 -24.06 71.66
N ASN A 183 -14.99 -24.12 72.52
CA ASN A 183 -15.13 -23.87 73.95
C ASN A 183 -15.27 -22.36 74.24
N PRO A 184 -16.35 -21.90 74.91
CA PRO A 184 -16.57 -20.49 75.24
C PRO A 184 -15.48 -19.84 76.11
N SER A 185 -14.65 -20.62 76.80
CA SER A 185 -13.51 -20.14 77.61
C SER A 185 -12.26 -19.83 76.78
N PHE A 186 -12.21 -20.29 75.52
CA PHE A 186 -11.10 -20.15 74.56
C PHE A 186 -11.32 -19.02 73.53
N HIS A 187 -12.17 -18.05 73.86
CA HIS A 187 -12.44 -16.92 72.97
C HIS A 187 -11.40 -15.80 73.19
N PRO A 188 -10.80 -15.22 72.13
CA PRO A 188 -9.72 -14.23 72.27
C PRO A 188 -10.06 -13.06 73.22
N ARG A 189 -11.30 -12.58 73.22
CA ARG A 189 -11.79 -11.52 74.12
C ARG A 189 -11.77 -11.87 75.61
N LYS A 190 -12.02 -13.13 75.98
CA LYS A 190 -11.98 -13.57 77.39
C LYS A 190 -10.55 -13.83 77.85
N VAL A 191 -9.73 -14.42 76.98
CA VAL A 191 -8.31 -14.65 77.26
C VAL A 191 -7.55 -13.33 77.44
N LEU A 192 -7.96 -12.26 76.73
CA LEU A 192 -7.40 -10.91 76.91
C LEU A 192 -7.55 -10.35 78.33
N GLN A 193 -8.65 -10.67 79.02
CA GLN A 193 -8.86 -10.21 80.41
C GLN A 193 -7.91 -10.88 81.40
N VAL A 194 -7.29 -12.00 81.00
CA VAL A 194 -6.43 -12.83 81.84
C VAL A 194 -4.95 -12.63 81.50
N SER A 195 -4.59 -12.62 80.21
CA SER A 195 -3.22 -12.39 79.77
C SER A 195 -3.17 -11.87 78.34
N LYS A 196 -2.35 -10.83 78.12
CA LYS A 196 -2.08 -10.27 76.79
C LYS A 196 -1.27 -11.24 75.93
N ALA A 197 -0.32 -11.98 76.53
CA ALA A 197 0.47 -12.98 75.82
C ALA A 197 -0.40 -14.14 75.30
N CYS A 198 -1.28 -14.67 76.16
CA CYS A 198 -2.19 -15.74 75.78
C CYS A 198 -3.26 -15.28 74.77
N HIS A 199 -3.61 -13.99 74.76
CA HIS A 199 -4.49 -13.43 73.75
C HIS A 199 -3.89 -13.49 72.35
N SER A 200 -2.64 -13.06 72.17
CA SER A 200 -1.94 -13.13 70.87
C SER A 200 -1.80 -14.58 70.38
N LEU A 201 -1.49 -15.53 71.27
CA LEU A 201 -1.40 -16.96 70.95
C LEU A 201 -2.77 -17.55 70.58
N CYS A 202 -3.83 -17.16 71.31
CA CYS A 202 -5.20 -17.57 71.00
C CYS A 202 -5.64 -17.02 69.63
N LEU A 203 -5.41 -15.73 69.36
CA LEU A 203 -5.72 -15.11 68.07
C LEU A 203 -4.99 -15.81 66.91
N TRP A 204 -3.72 -16.18 67.12
CA TRP A 204 -2.94 -16.93 66.14
C TRP A 204 -3.50 -18.34 65.89
N LEU A 205 -3.88 -19.07 66.95
CA LEU A 205 -4.50 -20.40 66.81
C LEU A 205 -5.83 -20.34 66.05
N HIS A 206 -6.68 -19.34 66.32
CA HIS A 206 -7.92 -19.10 65.57
C HIS A 206 -7.64 -18.76 64.10
N ALA A 207 -6.60 -17.95 63.82
CA ALA A 207 -6.20 -17.62 62.45
C ALA A 207 -5.63 -18.84 61.70
N MET A 208 -4.83 -19.70 62.36
CA MET A 208 -4.30 -20.94 61.79
C MET A 208 -5.39 -21.97 61.49
N TYR A 209 -6.38 -22.10 62.37
CA TYR A 209 -7.54 -22.98 62.16
C TYR A 209 -8.36 -22.57 60.94
N ASN A 210 -8.71 -21.28 60.83
CA ASN A 210 -9.46 -20.76 59.68
C ASN A 210 -8.64 -20.84 58.39
N TRP A 211 -7.32 -20.63 58.46
CA TRP A 211 -6.41 -20.78 57.33
C TRP A 211 -6.39 -22.22 56.81
N TYR A 212 -6.42 -23.24 57.65
CA TYR A 212 -6.44 -24.63 57.19
C TYR A 212 -7.66 -24.92 56.31
N PHE A 213 -8.87 -24.53 56.72
CA PHE A 213 -10.10 -24.77 55.94
C PHE A 213 -10.15 -23.97 54.64
N VAL A 214 -9.63 -22.75 54.63
CA VAL A 214 -9.56 -21.93 53.42
C VAL A 214 -8.46 -22.41 52.49
N ASN A 215 -7.29 -22.78 53.01
CA ASN A 215 -6.21 -23.37 52.24
C ASN A 215 -6.63 -24.70 51.59
N LEU A 216 -7.45 -25.52 52.26
CA LEU A 216 -8.03 -26.73 51.68
C LEU A 216 -8.93 -26.43 50.46
N LYS A 217 -9.68 -25.32 50.49
CA LYS A 217 -10.52 -24.87 49.37
C LYS A 217 -9.72 -24.16 48.26
N VAL A 218 -8.70 -23.40 48.64
CA VAL A 218 -7.90 -22.57 47.73
C VAL A 218 -6.86 -23.39 46.98
N LYS A 219 -6.23 -24.40 47.60
CA LYS A 219 -5.24 -25.29 46.95
C LYS A 219 -5.71 -25.86 45.60
N PRO A 220 -6.87 -26.54 45.51
CA PRO A 220 -7.34 -27.06 44.24
C PRO A 220 -7.70 -25.93 43.26
N LYS A 221 -8.20 -24.78 43.74
CA LYS A 221 -8.46 -23.61 42.89
C LYS A 221 -7.19 -22.98 42.33
N MET A 222 -6.09 -22.96 43.08
CA MET A 222 -4.79 -22.47 42.63
C MET A 222 -4.15 -23.41 41.62
N GLU A 223 -4.29 -24.72 41.80
CA GLU A 223 -3.87 -25.71 40.80
C GLU A 223 -4.71 -25.61 39.51
N ALA A 224 -6.04 -25.46 39.65
CA ALA A 224 -6.94 -25.21 38.52
C ALA A 224 -6.60 -23.90 37.80
N LEU A 225 -6.31 -22.83 38.54
CA LEU A 225 -5.88 -21.55 37.98
C LEU A 225 -4.57 -21.71 37.20
N LYS A 226 -3.57 -22.39 37.76
CA LYS A 226 -2.29 -22.64 37.08
C LYS A 226 -2.48 -23.40 35.77
N ASN A 227 -3.30 -24.44 35.77
CA ASN A 227 -3.59 -25.21 34.55
C ASN A 227 -4.35 -24.38 33.51
N ALA A 228 -5.32 -23.58 33.94
CA ALA A 228 -6.06 -22.68 33.08
C ALA A 228 -5.17 -21.55 32.52
N GLU A 229 -4.19 -21.06 33.28
CA GLU A 229 -3.23 -20.04 32.83
C GLU A 229 -2.27 -20.62 31.78
N LEU A 230 -1.80 -21.86 31.97
CA LEU A 230 -0.99 -22.55 30.97
C LEU A 230 -1.77 -22.75 29.66
N SER A 231 -3.02 -23.19 29.74
CA SER A 231 -3.89 -23.33 28.57
C SER A 231 -4.13 -21.99 27.87
N LEU A 232 -4.34 -20.90 28.64
CA LEU A 232 -4.52 -19.57 28.08
C LEU A 232 -3.28 -19.09 27.32
N ILE A 233 -2.08 -19.29 27.89
CA ILE A 233 -0.81 -18.92 27.24
C ILE A 233 -0.63 -19.70 25.92
N GLU A 234 -0.96 -20.98 25.90
CA GLU A 234 -0.88 -21.79 24.68
C GLU A 234 -1.83 -21.27 23.59
N THR A 235 -3.10 -21.02 23.93
CA THR A 235 -4.09 -20.46 23.00
C THR A 235 -3.72 -19.05 22.54
N GLU A 236 -3.21 -18.18 23.42
CA GLU A 236 -2.75 -16.83 23.06
C GLU A 236 -1.55 -16.86 22.10
N ASN A 237 -0.62 -17.81 22.29
CA ASN A 237 0.49 -18.00 21.36
C ASN A 237 0.00 -18.48 19.98
N GLN A 238 -0.94 -19.43 19.94
CA GLN A 238 -1.55 -19.88 18.69
C GLN A 238 -2.30 -18.75 17.97
N LEU A 239 -3.05 -17.92 18.71
CA LEU A 239 -3.73 -16.75 18.17
C LEU A 239 -2.73 -15.75 17.59
N LYS A 240 -1.62 -15.49 18.28
CA LYS A 240 -0.56 -14.59 17.81
C LYS A 240 0.07 -15.08 16.52
N GLU A 241 0.35 -16.38 16.42
CA GLU A 241 0.88 -16.99 15.18
C GLU A 241 -0.13 -16.88 14.03
N ALA A 242 -1.41 -17.11 14.27
CA ALA A 242 -2.46 -16.99 13.25
C ALA A 242 -2.66 -15.53 12.80
N MET A 243 -2.65 -14.57 13.72
CA MET A 243 -2.71 -13.14 13.41
C MET A 243 -1.50 -12.67 12.59
N GLU A 244 -0.30 -13.16 12.91
CA GLU A 244 0.91 -12.82 12.15
C GLU A 244 0.86 -13.39 10.73
N LYS A 245 0.40 -14.65 10.57
CA LYS A 245 0.15 -15.24 9.23
C LYS A 245 -0.88 -14.43 8.45
N LEU A 246 -1.98 -14.04 9.07
CA LEU A 246 -3.01 -13.21 8.43
C LEU A 246 -2.41 -11.88 7.96
N ARG A 247 -1.64 -11.20 8.82
CA ARG A 247 -0.97 -9.94 8.48
C ARG A 247 -0.01 -10.07 7.31
N GLN A 248 0.77 -11.16 7.27
CA GLN A 248 1.69 -11.42 6.16
C GLN A 248 0.94 -11.59 4.84
N VAL A 249 -0.14 -12.39 4.83
CA VAL A 249 -0.98 -12.60 3.64
C VAL A 249 -1.66 -11.29 3.21
N GLU A 250 -2.24 -10.52 4.13
CA GLU A 250 -2.86 -9.22 3.82
C GLU A 250 -1.85 -8.22 3.25
N SER A 251 -0.63 -8.18 3.80
CA SER A 251 0.43 -7.32 3.28
C SER A 251 0.91 -7.75 1.89
N GLY A 252 0.96 -9.06 1.63
CA GLY A 252 1.25 -9.64 0.33
C GLY A 252 0.20 -9.24 -0.71
N ILE A 253 -1.08 -9.44 -0.40
CA ILE A 253 -2.20 -9.04 -1.26
C ILE A 253 -2.15 -7.55 -1.58
N LYS A 254 -1.88 -6.69 -0.58
CA LYS A 254 -1.78 -5.25 -0.81
C LYS A 254 -0.64 -4.91 -1.78
N SER A 255 0.53 -5.51 -1.60
CA SER A 255 1.66 -5.31 -2.54
C SER A 255 1.33 -5.82 -3.94
N LEU A 256 0.63 -6.96 -4.05
CA LEU A 256 0.18 -7.48 -5.34
C LEU A 256 -0.85 -6.55 -6.00
N GLN A 257 -1.78 -5.97 -5.24
CA GLN A 257 -2.74 -4.98 -5.74
C GLN A 257 -2.06 -3.69 -6.22
N GLU A 258 -1.06 -3.20 -5.49
CA GLU A 258 -0.27 -2.04 -5.92
C GLU A 258 0.47 -2.33 -7.23
N ASN A 259 1.11 -3.50 -7.34
CA ASN A 259 1.77 -3.93 -8.57
C ASN A 259 0.79 -4.13 -9.73
N LEU A 260 -0.42 -4.64 -9.45
CA LEU A 260 -1.47 -4.78 -10.46
C LEU A 260 -1.87 -3.41 -11.02
N ASN A 261 -2.13 -2.44 -10.16
CA ASN A 261 -2.49 -1.08 -10.59
C ASN A 261 -1.38 -0.45 -11.45
N ILE A 262 -0.12 -0.63 -11.08
CA ILE A 262 1.03 -0.13 -11.86
C ILE A 262 1.06 -0.76 -13.26
N GLU A 263 0.86 -2.08 -13.36
CA GLU A 263 0.84 -2.79 -14.66
C GLU A 263 -0.41 -2.46 -15.48
N GLU A 264 -1.58 -2.24 -14.85
CA GLU A 264 -2.79 -1.77 -15.53
C GLU A 264 -2.64 -0.34 -16.07
N ASP A 265 -2.04 0.57 -15.29
CA ASP A 265 -1.72 1.93 -15.73
C ASP A 265 -0.73 1.91 -16.90
N LYS A 266 0.28 1.03 -16.84
CA LYS A 266 1.24 0.85 -17.94
C LYS A 266 0.54 0.29 -19.18
N LYS A 267 -0.31 -0.72 -19.03
CA LYS A 267 -1.09 -1.31 -20.14
C LYS A 267 -2.00 -0.27 -20.79
N THR A 268 -2.78 0.46 -20.01
CA THR A 268 -3.70 1.49 -20.53
C THR A 268 -2.94 2.62 -21.23
N ARG A 269 -1.76 3.02 -20.71
CA ARG A 269 -0.89 3.98 -21.39
C ARG A 269 -0.42 3.47 -22.74
N LEU A 270 0.08 2.23 -22.81
CA LEU A 270 0.53 1.60 -24.06
C LEU A 270 -0.62 1.44 -25.07
N GLU A 271 -1.83 1.08 -24.61
CA GLU A 271 -3.02 0.99 -25.46
C GLU A 271 -3.39 2.37 -26.05
N THR A 272 -3.32 3.42 -25.23
CA THR A 272 -3.60 4.79 -25.66
C THR A 272 -2.56 5.29 -26.67
N GLU A 273 -1.27 5.05 -26.41
CA GLU A 273 -0.18 5.41 -27.32
C GLU A 273 -0.31 4.66 -28.66
N LYS A 274 -0.65 3.36 -28.61
CA LYS A 274 -0.92 2.55 -29.81
C LYS A 274 -2.08 3.14 -30.61
N GLN A 275 -3.22 3.41 -29.98
CA GLN A 275 -4.38 3.97 -30.67
C GLN A 275 -4.05 5.32 -31.33
N LEU A 276 -3.34 6.20 -30.62
CA LEU A 276 -2.91 7.49 -31.16
C LEU A 276 -1.98 7.30 -32.37
N CYS A 277 -1.06 6.34 -32.31
CA CYS A 277 -0.17 6.00 -33.42
C CYS A 277 -0.96 5.49 -34.64
N GLU A 278 -1.91 4.56 -34.45
CA GLU A 278 -2.77 4.05 -35.53
C GLU A 278 -3.58 5.16 -36.20
N GLU A 279 -4.16 6.06 -35.41
CA GLU A 279 -4.89 7.21 -35.94
C GLU A 279 -4.00 8.17 -36.74
N ARG A 280 -2.81 8.49 -36.21
CA ARG A 280 -1.83 9.35 -36.90
C ARG A 280 -1.37 8.71 -38.21
N MET A 281 -1.01 7.44 -38.17
CA MET A 281 -0.59 6.67 -39.33
C MET A 281 -1.70 6.61 -40.39
N SER A 282 -2.94 6.34 -40.00
CA SER A 282 -4.09 6.33 -40.91
C SER A 282 -4.29 7.68 -41.61
N ARG A 283 -4.21 8.79 -40.85
CA ARG A 283 -4.31 10.14 -41.42
C ARG A 283 -3.15 10.45 -42.38
N ALA A 284 -1.93 10.08 -42.02
CA ALA A 284 -0.74 10.30 -42.84
C ALA A 284 -0.79 9.50 -44.15
N VAL A 285 -1.17 8.22 -44.10
CA VAL A 285 -1.35 7.38 -45.28
C VAL A 285 -2.42 7.96 -46.22
N ARG A 286 -3.55 8.45 -45.67
CA ARG A 286 -4.59 9.12 -46.47
C ARG A 286 -4.06 10.38 -47.17
N LEU A 287 -3.24 11.18 -46.49
CA LEU A 287 -2.64 12.39 -47.07
C LEU A 287 -1.64 12.05 -48.18
N ILE A 288 -0.75 11.08 -47.95
CA ILE A 288 0.21 10.60 -48.97
C ILE A 288 -0.55 10.08 -50.20
N THR A 289 -1.56 9.25 -49.98
CA THR A 289 -2.39 8.70 -51.07
C THR A 289 -3.12 9.79 -51.84
N GLY A 290 -3.73 10.75 -51.13
CA GLY A 290 -4.45 11.87 -51.76
C GLY A 290 -3.54 12.83 -52.53
N LEU A 291 -2.27 12.96 -52.12
CA LEU A 291 -1.26 13.78 -52.78
C LEU A 291 -0.43 13.01 -53.80
N ALA A 292 -0.65 11.71 -53.99
CA ALA A 292 0.16 10.88 -54.89
C ALA A 292 0.07 11.35 -56.35
N ASP A 293 -1.12 11.71 -56.81
CA ASP A 293 -1.29 12.22 -58.18
C ASP A 293 -0.75 13.65 -58.32
N GLU A 294 -0.82 14.45 -57.26
CA GLU A 294 -0.19 15.77 -57.20
C GLU A 294 1.33 15.68 -57.25
N GLN A 295 1.92 14.71 -56.57
CA GLN A 295 3.36 14.42 -56.61
C GLN A 295 3.79 14.09 -58.04
N LYS A 296 3.06 13.22 -58.75
CA LYS A 296 3.32 12.89 -60.17
C LYS A 296 3.21 14.14 -61.05
N ARG A 297 2.18 14.96 -60.83
CA ARG A 297 1.98 16.22 -61.57
C ARG A 297 3.17 17.17 -61.37
N TRP A 298 3.62 17.37 -60.13
CA TRP A 298 4.77 18.23 -59.84
C TRP A 298 6.06 17.69 -60.44
N LEU A 299 6.29 16.38 -60.41
CA LEU A 299 7.44 15.76 -61.07
C LEU A 299 7.42 16.00 -62.58
N HIS A 300 6.25 15.86 -63.22
CA HIS A 300 6.08 16.17 -64.63
C HIS A 300 6.33 17.65 -64.93
N SER A 301 5.80 18.57 -64.11
CA SER A 301 6.04 20.01 -64.27
C SER A 301 7.51 20.37 -64.10
N ILE A 302 8.23 19.74 -63.16
CA ILE A 302 9.68 19.93 -63.00
C ILE A 302 10.41 19.50 -64.26
N GLU A 303 10.02 18.37 -64.86
CA GLU A 303 10.65 17.90 -66.10
C GLU A 303 10.38 18.86 -67.27
N GLN A 304 9.14 19.35 -67.42
CA GLN A 304 8.81 20.37 -68.40
C GLN A 304 9.62 21.65 -68.20
N ILE A 305 9.73 22.13 -66.96
CA ILE A 305 10.52 23.33 -66.62
C ILE A 305 12.01 23.12 -66.93
N ARG A 306 12.55 21.91 -66.70
CA ARG A 306 13.94 21.60 -67.07
C ARG A 306 14.18 21.69 -68.57
N VAL A 307 13.24 21.20 -69.39
CA VAL A 307 13.30 21.34 -70.85
C VAL A 307 13.25 22.82 -71.26
N LEU A 308 12.31 23.59 -70.70
CA LEU A 308 12.21 25.03 -70.96
C LEU A 308 13.48 25.78 -70.53
N TYR A 309 14.03 25.46 -69.36
CA TYR A 309 15.26 26.07 -68.85
C TYR A 309 16.46 25.81 -69.78
N LYS A 310 16.56 24.58 -70.32
CA LYS A 310 17.61 24.24 -71.31
C LYS A 310 17.47 25.05 -72.60
N ASN A 311 16.24 25.27 -73.06
CA ASN A 311 15.96 26.00 -74.31
C ASN A 311 15.91 27.53 -74.13
N ALA A 312 15.91 28.01 -72.89
CA ALA A 312 15.67 29.42 -72.56
C ALA A 312 16.61 30.39 -73.29
N VAL A 313 17.89 30.03 -73.45
CA VAL A 313 18.87 30.89 -74.13
C VAL A 313 18.49 31.10 -75.60
N GLY A 314 18.14 30.03 -76.32
CA GLY A 314 17.74 30.10 -77.72
C GLY A 314 16.41 30.82 -77.90
N ASP A 315 15.44 30.53 -77.03
CA ASP A 315 14.12 31.16 -77.04
C ASP A 315 14.19 32.67 -76.76
N VAL A 316 15.04 33.10 -75.81
CA VAL A 316 15.29 34.52 -75.53
C VAL A 316 16.02 35.19 -76.70
N LEU A 317 17.01 34.53 -77.30
CA LEU A 317 17.78 35.08 -78.43
C LEU A 317 16.87 35.37 -79.64
N ILE A 318 16.09 34.39 -80.07
CA ILE A 318 15.23 34.52 -81.25
C ILE A 318 14.06 35.48 -81.00
N SER A 319 13.50 35.51 -79.78
CA SER A 319 12.45 36.46 -79.41
C SER A 319 12.98 37.90 -79.36
N SER A 320 14.20 38.11 -78.84
CA SER A 320 14.86 39.41 -78.84
C SER A 320 15.15 39.90 -80.26
N GLY A 321 15.61 39.00 -81.14
CA GLY A 321 15.74 39.28 -82.57
C GLY A 321 14.40 39.64 -83.21
N GLY A 322 13.33 38.94 -82.84
CA GLY A 322 11.97 39.24 -83.26
C GLY A 322 11.51 40.65 -82.91
N ILE A 323 11.68 41.07 -81.65
CA ILE A 323 11.34 42.43 -81.21
C ILE A 323 12.16 43.48 -81.96
N ALA A 324 13.48 43.26 -82.08
CA ALA A 324 14.40 44.25 -82.63
C ALA A 324 14.23 44.47 -84.13
N TYR A 325 14.00 43.40 -84.90
CA TYR A 325 14.13 43.43 -86.35
C TYR A 325 12.84 43.09 -87.12
N LEU A 326 11.88 42.40 -86.51
CA LEU A 326 10.70 41.93 -87.27
C LEU A 326 9.53 42.92 -87.29
N SER A 327 9.55 43.96 -86.45
CA SER A 327 8.43 44.90 -86.23
C SER A 327 7.90 45.61 -87.49
N THR A 328 8.73 45.83 -88.52
CA THR A 328 8.34 46.56 -89.74
C THR A 328 7.76 45.69 -90.84
N PHE A 329 7.86 44.37 -90.72
CA PHE A 329 7.49 43.44 -91.78
C PHE A 329 6.05 42.93 -91.66
N THR A 330 5.52 42.38 -92.75
CA THR A 330 4.21 41.72 -92.79
C THR A 330 4.28 40.32 -92.17
N ASP A 331 3.16 39.80 -91.68
CA ASP A 331 3.03 38.47 -91.06
C ASP A 331 3.74 37.35 -91.84
N ILE A 332 3.46 37.23 -93.14
CA ILE A 332 4.05 36.19 -94.00
C ILE A 332 5.59 36.30 -94.05
N TYR A 333 6.12 37.52 -94.12
CA TYR A 333 7.57 37.72 -94.20
C TYR A 333 8.24 37.53 -92.84
N ARG A 334 7.59 37.97 -91.75
CA ARG A 334 8.05 37.70 -90.37
C ARG A 334 8.17 36.20 -90.11
N ASN A 335 7.14 35.43 -90.43
CA ASN A 335 7.13 33.98 -90.23
C ASN A 335 8.24 33.26 -91.03
N LYS A 336 8.50 33.71 -92.28
CA LYS A 336 9.62 33.21 -93.09
C LYS A 336 10.98 33.50 -92.45
N LEU A 337 11.21 34.75 -92.03
CA LEU A 337 12.47 35.14 -91.37
C LEU A 337 12.66 34.41 -90.03
N PHE A 338 11.62 34.38 -89.20
CA PHE A 338 11.65 33.73 -87.90
C PHE A 338 11.97 32.22 -88.04
N THR A 339 11.37 31.56 -89.03
CA THR A 339 11.65 30.15 -89.34
C THR A 339 13.09 29.95 -89.85
N SER A 340 13.56 30.83 -90.74
CA SER A 340 14.95 30.78 -91.23
C SER A 340 15.96 30.98 -90.10
N TRP A 341 15.71 31.93 -89.20
CA TRP A 341 16.57 32.18 -88.04
C TRP A 341 16.57 31.00 -87.09
N LYS A 342 15.40 30.40 -86.83
CA LYS A 342 15.29 29.18 -86.03
C LYS A 342 16.12 28.05 -86.63
N PHE A 343 16.01 27.82 -87.94
CA PHE A 343 16.77 26.77 -88.63
C PHE A 343 18.28 26.99 -88.56
N SER A 344 18.75 28.23 -88.71
CA SER A 344 20.18 28.54 -88.60
C SER A 344 20.73 28.41 -87.17
N LEU A 345 19.89 28.60 -86.15
CA LEU A 345 20.31 28.59 -84.75
C LEU A 345 20.22 27.20 -84.09
N ILE A 346 19.34 26.33 -84.58
CA ILE A 346 19.05 25.03 -83.93
C ILE A 346 20.25 24.08 -83.86
N GLU A 347 21.23 24.23 -84.77
CA GLU A 347 22.47 23.44 -84.77
C GLU A 347 23.45 23.85 -83.66
N HIS A 348 23.32 25.06 -83.12
CA HIS A 348 24.28 25.64 -82.16
C HIS A 348 23.67 25.95 -80.80
N VAL A 349 22.37 26.24 -80.74
CA VAL A 349 21.67 26.64 -79.51
C VAL A 349 20.36 25.86 -79.41
N PRO A 350 20.06 25.25 -78.25
CA PRO A 350 18.78 24.59 -78.03
C PRO A 350 17.64 25.61 -78.06
N ILE A 351 16.62 25.33 -78.88
CA ILE A 351 15.44 26.17 -79.09
C ILE A 351 14.20 25.28 -78.94
N SER A 352 13.13 25.82 -78.38
CA SER A 352 11.88 25.09 -78.23
C SER A 352 11.21 24.78 -79.58
N ASP A 353 10.59 23.61 -79.71
CA ASP A 353 9.89 23.20 -80.93
C ASP A 353 8.73 24.13 -81.29
N ASN A 354 8.02 24.66 -80.28
CA ASN A 354 6.95 25.65 -80.45
C ASN A 354 7.41 27.09 -80.11
N CYS A 355 8.64 27.43 -80.47
CA CYS A 355 9.19 28.77 -80.27
C CYS A 355 8.42 29.80 -81.13
N THR A 356 7.62 30.65 -80.48
CA THR A 356 6.93 31.80 -81.09
C THR A 356 7.00 33.00 -80.14
N LEU A 357 6.92 34.21 -80.67
CA LEU A 357 6.90 35.44 -79.84
C LEU A 357 5.78 35.40 -78.80
N VAL A 358 4.61 34.88 -79.18
CA VAL A 358 3.46 34.73 -78.28
C VAL A 358 3.71 33.68 -77.20
N ALA A 359 4.32 32.54 -77.52
CA ALA A 359 4.59 31.50 -76.54
C ALA A 359 5.66 31.91 -75.50
N ILE A 360 6.62 32.76 -75.88
CA ILE A 360 7.77 33.12 -75.03
C ILE A 360 7.49 34.38 -74.20
N LEU A 361 6.89 35.40 -74.82
CA LEU A 361 6.67 36.71 -74.19
C LEU A 361 5.19 36.98 -73.88
N GLY A 362 4.28 36.15 -74.38
CA GLY A 362 2.85 36.32 -74.18
C GLY A 362 2.40 35.82 -72.81
N ASN A 363 1.65 36.67 -72.11
CA ASN A 363 0.92 36.27 -70.92
C ASN A 363 -0.55 36.04 -71.31
N SER A 364 -1.07 34.83 -71.12
CA SER A 364 -2.42 34.44 -71.54
C SER A 364 -3.52 35.33 -70.93
N VAL A 365 -3.37 35.74 -69.68
CA VAL A 365 -4.32 36.62 -68.98
C VAL A 365 -4.29 38.03 -69.58
N GLN A 366 -3.10 38.56 -69.87
CA GLN A 366 -2.97 39.87 -70.51
C GLN A 366 -3.51 39.86 -71.95
N ILE A 367 -3.21 38.81 -72.71
CA ILE A 367 -3.72 38.64 -74.08
C ILE A 367 -5.26 38.58 -74.07
N GLN A 368 -5.85 37.85 -73.13
CA GLN A 368 -7.29 37.82 -72.96
C GLN A 368 -7.87 39.20 -72.63
N GLN A 369 -7.20 39.96 -71.77
CA GLN A 369 -7.58 41.35 -71.48
C GLN A 369 -7.51 42.23 -72.74
N TRP A 370 -6.45 42.11 -73.55
CA TRP A 370 -6.33 42.88 -74.78
C TRP A 370 -7.49 42.60 -75.74
N HIS A 371 -7.96 41.34 -75.82
CA HIS A 371 -9.14 41.01 -76.61
C HIS A 371 -10.43 41.63 -76.08
N ILE A 372 -10.58 41.74 -74.75
CA ILE A 372 -11.71 42.45 -74.12
C ILE A 372 -11.66 43.94 -74.48
N ASP A 373 -10.47 44.53 -74.48
CA ASP A 373 -10.23 45.94 -74.82
C ASP A 373 -10.41 46.21 -76.34
N GLY A 374 -10.65 45.17 -77.14
CA GLY A 374 -10.99 45.26 -78.55
C GLY A 374 -9.83 44.96 -79.50
N LEU A 375 -8.73 44.36 -79.02
CA LEU A 375 -7.67 43.83 -79.89
C LEU A 375 -8.21 42.63 -80.69
N PRO A 376 -8.04 42.62 -82.02
CA PRO A 376 -8.36 41.46 -82.85
C PRO A 376 -7.69 40.16 -82.35
N ARG A 377 -8.32 39.02 -82.65
CA ARG A 377 -7.88 37.68 -82.22
C ARG A 377 -6.88 37.00 -83.16
N ASP A 378 -6.38 37.69 -84.17
CA ASP A 378 -5.34 37.17 -85.06
C ASP A 378 -3.95 37.24 -84.44
N SER A 379 -3.06 36.33 -84.87
CA SER A 379 -1.67 36.22 -84.36
C SER A 379 -0.89 37.53 -84.57
N LEU A 380 -1.05 38.16 -85.74
CA LEU A 380 -0.32 39.38 -86.09
C LEU A 380 -0.64 40.53 -85.12
N SER A 381 -1.91 40.72 -84.77
CA SER A 381 -2.34 41.76 -83.83
C SER A 381 -1.76 41.52 -82.44
N VAL A 382 -1.80 40.28 -81.95
CA VAL A 382 -1.21 39.91 -80.66
C VAL A 382 0.31 40.10 -80.66
N GLU A 383 1.00 39.64 -81.71
CA GLU A 383 2.45 39.82 -81.87
C GLU A 383 2.85 41.29 -81.94
N ASN A 384 2.10 42.12 -82.67
CA ASN A 384 2.37 43.56 -82.74
C ASN A 384 2.30 44.23 -81.37
N ILE A 385 1.33 43.85 -80.53
CA ILE A 385 1.23 44.37 -79.17
C ILE A 385 2.35 43.83 -78.28
N ILE A 386 2.71 42.56 -78.40
CA ILE A 386 3.85 41.98 -77.66
C ILE A 386 5.14 42.69 -78.01
N ILE A 387 5.42 42.90 -79.30
CA ILE A 387 6.60 43.65 -79.77
C ILE A 387 6.55 45.09 -79.27
N SER A 388 5.39 45.75 -79.37
CA SER A 388 5.20 47.12 -78.91
C SER A 388 5.46 47.28 -77.41
N ARG A 389 4.97 46.36 -76.58
CA ARG A 389 5.12 46.44 -75.11
C ARG A 389 6.52 46.07 -74.62
N ASN A 390 7.22 45.21 -75.36
CA ASN A 390 8.58 44.76 -75.02
C ASN A 390 9.68 45.55 -75.77
N SER A 391 9.32 46.57 -76.55
CA SER A 391 10.28 47.45 -77.23
C SER A 391 10.70 48.60 -76.32
N ASN A 392 12.00 48.89 -76.27
CA ASN A 392 12.54 50.05 -75.55
C ASN A 392 12.27 51.38 -76.28
N ARG A 393 11.72 51.36 -77.50
CA ARG A 393 11.44 52.55 -78.31
C ARG A 393 9.93 52.70 -78.49
N TRP A 394 9.47 53.95 -78.52
CA TRP A 394 8.08 54.28 -78.84
C TRP A 394 7.74 53.78 -80.26
N PRO A 395 6.83 52.82 -80.40
CA PRO A 395 6.50 52.25 -81.69
C PRO A 395 5.59 53.17 -82.49
N LEU A 396 5.89 53.33 -83.78
CA LEU A 396 5.02 54.02 -84.74
C LEU A 396 4.08 52.99 -85.37
N PHE A 397 2.78 53.06 -85.05
CA PHE A 397 1.78 52.18 -85.65
C PHE A 397 1.34 52.68 -87.02
N ILE A 398 1.51 51.84 -88.05
CA ILE A 398 0.90 52.04 -89.37
C ILE A 398 -0.48 51.39 -89.35
N ASP A 399 -1.51 52.18 -89.03
CA ASP A 399 -2.86 51.69 -88.71
C ASP A 399 -3.95 52.28 -89.63
N PRO A 400 -4.07 51.80 -90.89
CA PRO A 400 -5.06 52.31 -91.84
C PRO A 400 -6.50 52.03 -91.39
N GLN A 401 -6.71 51.01 -90.55
CA GLN A 401 -8.04 50.59 -90.07
C GLN A 401 -8.43 51.21 -88.71
N ARG A 402 -7.56 52.03 -88.13
CA ARG A 402 -7.72 52.66 -86.80
C ARG A 402 -7.95 51.64 -85.66
N GLN A 403 -7.47 50.40 -85.81
CA GLN A 403 -7.63 49.34 -84.82
C GLN A 403 -6.76 49.56 -83.60
N ALA A 404 -5.45 49.79 -83.81
CA ALA A 404 -4.51 50.10 -82.73
C ALA A 404 -4.91 51.40 -82.01
N ASN A 405 -5.36 52.42 -82.76
CA ASN A 405 -5.83 53.69 -82.16
C ASN A 405 -7.02 53.49 -81.20
N LYS A 406 -8.00 52.66 -81.61
CA LYS A 406 -9.17 52.34 -80.76
C LYS A 406 -8.77 51.53 -79.53
N TRP A 407 -7.86 50.57 -79.68
CA TRP A 407 -7.38 49.73 -78.59
C TRP A 407 -6.57 50.53 -77.56
N ILE A 408 -5.60 51.34 -77.99
CA ILE A 408 -4.77 52.19 -77.10
C ILE A 408 -5.61 53.19 -76.31
N LYS A 409 -6.75 53.68 -76.85
CA LYS A 409 -7.64 54.59 -76.13
C LYS A 409 -8.49 53.90 -75.05
N LYS A 410 -8.64 52.59 -75.14
CA LYS A 410 -9.44 51.77 -74.21
C LYS A 410 -8.58 51.07 -73.15
N THR A 411 -7.31 50.87 -73.45
CA THR A 411 -6.30 50.29 -72.57
C THR A 411 -5.60 51.41 -71.81
#